data_AF-C3YF46-F1
#
_entry.id   AF-C3YF46-F1
#
_cell.length_a   1.000
_cell.length_b   1.000
_cell.length_c   1.000
_cell.angle_alpha   90.00
_cell.angle_beta   90.00
_cell.angle_gamma   90.00
#
_symmetry.space_group_name_H-M   'P 1'
#
loop_
_entity.id
_entity.type
_entity.pdbx_description
1 polymer ?
#
loop_
_entity_poly.entity_id
_entity_poly.type
_entity_poly.pdbx_seq_one_letter_code
_entity_poly.pdbx_strand_id
1 'polypeptide(L)'
;MEYYGSTITSTYTRPRVGDGTRFLPHISTMAASYKSHTGPHVISHSLSLPWRPSTYYKPDRPPMTGLSRTTRTTSRVTPPVTAPRGCAWTRHGWCMMRIKGPTALRWGHEVSSKAMGERVSDIHFWKNELNHEIEQQVAETNSLVEVKKRLERALAETESPLQVAQECLYHREKRQGIDLVHDGVERELLQEVDVIKSCQERMRRAIEKANAQLANNRAAQHELERDVSDKHVAHRIDDYCHQLRNTSEGIAYHRGVEKVDATVTVPETWAKFSDNNILRSQSERAASAKLRADIEALLNQCSNEMWSHFNNVNVGFSNRISETMDAKNKLQQHLAKNTELCRDPPQHRLVSEVGQIAETIETLHFRLRQAEDTLQALVHTKDALEHDLSVKANSLFIDQEKCMGMRRTFPTTPRLVGYA
;
A
#
# COMPACT_ATOMS: atom_id res chain seq x y z
N MET A 1 60.90 14.82 2.87
CA MET A 1 60.07 14.14 3.87
C MET A 1 59.67 12.82 3.24
N GLU A 2 60.25 11.75 3.79
CA GLU A 2 59.91 10.32 3.66
C GLU A 2 59.72 9.67 2.27
N TYR A 3 60.65 8.75 2.00
CA TYR A 3 60.61 7.62 1.07
C TYR A 3 59.51 6.62 1.43
N TYR A 4 59.02 5.85 0.44
CA TYR A 4 58.63 4.41 0.43
C TYR A 4 57.60 4.24 -0.71
N GLY A 5 57.65 3.28 -1.63
CA GLY A 5 58.42 2.05 -1.76
C GLY A 5 57.72 1.18 -2.84
N SER A 6 58.52 0.37 -3.53
CA SER A 6 58.27 -0.25 -4.83
C SER A 6 57.41 -1.52 -4.83
N THR A 7 56.97 -1.91 -6.03
CA THR A 7 56.34 -3.17 -6.47
C THR A 7 57.01 -4.46 -5.99
N ILE A 8 56.20 -5.49 -5.69
CA ILE A 8 56.64 -6.90 -5.59
C ILE A 8 55.63 -7.82 -6.33
N THR A 9 56.15 -8.55 -7.31
CA THR A 9 55.62 -9.78 -7.92
C THR A 9 55.94 -11.00 -7.05
N SER A 10 55.04 -11.98 -6.94
CA SER A 10 55.45 -13.37 -6.67
C SER A 10 54.39 -14.43 -7.05
N THR A 11 54.77 -15.20 -8.07
CA THR A 11 54.82 -16.67 -8.20
C THR A 11 53.86 -17.61 -7.46
N TYR A 12 53.23 -18.41 -8.31
CA TYR A 12 52.50 -19.67 -8.17
C TYR A 12 53.14 -20.76 -7.29
N THR A 13 52.33 -21.42 -6.45
CA THR A 13 52.54 -22.82 -6.02
C THR A 13 51.22 -23.58 -5.92
N ARG A 14 51.16 -24.73 -6.60
CA ARG A 14 50.11 -25.78 -6.51
C ARG A 14 50.34 -26.66 -5.28
N PRO A 15 49.27 -27.34 -4.82
CA PRO A 15 49.39 -28.78 -4.56
C PRO A 15 48.48 -29.62 -5.47
N ARG A 16 48.98 -30.80 -5.87
CA ARG A 16 48.27 -31.85 -6.61
C ARG A 16 47.56 -32.81 -5.64
N VAL A 17 46.30 -33.10 -5.97
CA VAL A 17 45.60 -34.41 -6.05
C VAL A 17 45.60 -35.34 -4.83
N GLY A 18 44.38 -35.63 -4.35
CA GLY A 18 43.97 -36.87 -3.69
C GLY A 18 42.49 -37.12 -4.01
N ASP A 19 42.18 -38.34 -4.45
CA ASP A 19 40.95 -38.83 -5.06
C ASP A 19 39.65 -38.65 -4.25
N GLY A 20 38.50 -38.71 -4.94
CA GLY A 20 37.26 -39.15 -4.30
C GLY A 20 35.96 -38.52 -4.79
N THR A 21 35.36 -39.14 -5.81
CA THR A 21 33.91 -39.38 -5.95
C THR A 21 32.92 -38.20 -5.90
N ARG A 22 32.33 -37.96 -7.08
CA ARG A 22 31.08 -37.25 -7.33
C ARG A 22 29.91 -37.91 -6.60
N PHE A 23 29.04 -37.12 -5.97
CA PHE A 23 27.65 -37.48 -5.74
C PHE A 23 26.74 -36.25 -5.93
N LEU A 24 25.87 -36.32 -6.93
CA LEU A 24 24.65 -35.52 -7.05
C LEU A 24 23.48 -36.41 -6.59
N PRO A 25 22.45 -35.88 -5.91
CA PRO A 25 21.27 -36.66 -5.57
C PRO A 25 20.25 -36.77 -6.72
N HIS A 26 19.31 -37.68 -6.49
CA HIS A 26 18.62 -38.58 -7.41
C HIS A 26 17.38 -38.00 -8.11
N ILE A 27 17.12 -38.48 -9.34
CA ILE A 27 15.89 -38.28 -10.13
C ILE A 27 14.78 -39.18 -9.57
N SER A 28 13.58 -38.65 -9.32
CA SER A 28 12.38 -39.47 -9.17
C SER A 28 11.40 -39.22 -10.32
N THR A 29 11.00 -40.34 -10.90
CA THR A 29 10.16 -40.64 -12.05
C THR A 29 8.68 -40.33 -11.84
N MET A 30 7.96 -39.97 -12.92
CA MET A 30 6.74 -40.61 -13.47
C MET A 30 6.26 -39.79 -14.69
N ALA A 31 6.43 -40.31 -15.92
CA ALA A 31 5.41 -41.00 -16.74
C ALA A 31 4.18 -40.09 -17.07
N ALA A 32 4.20 -39.35 -18.17
CA ALA A 32 3.75 -39.71 -19.53
C ALA A 32 2.22 -39.84 -19.69
N SER A 33 1.59 -38.95 -20.48
CA SER A 33 0.93 -39.31 -21.75
C SER A 33 -0.16 -38.35 -22.27
N TYR A 34 0.06 -37.91 -23.51
CA TYR A 34 -0.86 -37.66 -24.64
C TYR A 34 -2.00 -36.61 -24.57
N LYS A 35 -1.72 -35.47 -25.24
CA LYS A 35 -2.43 -34.87 -26.40
C LYS A 35 -3.95 -35.08 -26.53
N SER A 36 -4.71 -33.98 -26.70
CA SER A 36 -5.29 -33.58 -28.01
C SER A 36 -6.19 -32.33 -27.91
N HIS A 37 -6.28 -31.62 -29.04
CA HIS A 37 -6.78 -30.25 -29.25
C HIS A 37 -8.24 -30.18 -29.76
N THR A 38 -8.74 -28.94 -29.80
CA THR A 38 -9.86 -28.33 -30.61
C THR A 38 -11.24 -28.32 -29.93
N GLY A 39 -12.05 -27.25 -29.97
CA GLY A 39 -12.03 -25.94 -30.66
C GLY A 39 -13.08 -24.96 -30.08
N PRO A 40 -13.32 -23.77 -30.69
CA PRO A 40 -14.01 -22.63 -30.07
C PRO A 40 -15.44 -22.39 -30.61
N HIS A 41 -16.30 -21.69 -29.85
CA HIS A 41 -17.44 -20.84 -30.28
C HIS A 41 -18.16 -20.28 -29.03
N VAL A 42 -19.01 -19.24 -29.00
CA VAL A 42 -19.20 -17.93 -29.66
C VAL A 42 -20.24 -17.17 -28.78
N ILE A 43 -20.21 -15.84 -28.87
CA ILE A 43 -21.02 -14.81 -28.18
C ILE A 43 -22.54 -14.94 -28.41
N SER A 44 -23.36 -14.57 -27.42
CA SER A 44 -24.63 -13.87 -27.67
C SER A 44 -24.94 -12.81 -26.60
N HIS A 45 -25.35 -11.64 -27.09
CA HIS A 45 -25.72 -10.43 -26.34
C HIS A 45 -27.25 -10.35 -26.10
N SER A 46 -27.63 -9.39 -25.25
CA SER A 46 -28.89 -8.61 -25.26
C SER A 46 -30.05 -9.21 -24.43
N LEU A 47 -30.94 -8.50 -23.70
CA LEU A 47 -31.24 -7.08 -23.49
C LEU A 47 -32.27 -6.96 -22.31
N SER A 48 -32.26 -5.81 -21.62
CA SER A 48 -33.40 -5.06 -21.00
C SER A 48 -34.41 -5.72 -20.01
N LEU A 49 -34.35 -5.29 -18.73
CA LEU A 49 -35.35 -4.55 -17.86
C LEU A 49 -36.88 -4.80 -18.04
N PRO A 50 -37.83 -4.28 -17.21
CA PRO A 50 -37.89 -3.85 -15.79
C PRO A 50 -39.19 -4.27 -15.00
N TRP A 51 -39.19 -4.09 -13.66
CA TRP A 51 -40.27 -3.55 -12.78
C TRP A 51 -41.71 -4.13 -12.65
N ARG A 52 -42.02 -4.54 -11.40
CA ARG A 52 -43.15 -4.17 -10.48
C ARG A 52 -44.55 -4.87 -10.51
N PRO A 53 -45.32 -4.77 -9.38
CA PRO A 53 -46.39 -5.68 -8.95
C PRO A 53 -47.82 -5.12 -9.10
N SER A 54 -48.82 -5.99 -8.94
CA SER A 54 -50.27 -5.67 -8.92
C SER A 54 -50.86 -6.19 -7.60
N THR A 55 -51.26 -5.33 -6.64
CA THR A 55 -52.55 -4.64 -6.47
C THR A 55 -53.77 -5.56 -6.46
N TYR A 56 -54.48 -5.72 -5.33
CA TYR A 56 -55.83 -5.16 -5.09
C TYR A 56 -56.43 -5.62 -3.73
N TYR A 57 -57.56 -5.02 -3.37
CA TYR A 57 -58.16 -4.75 -2.04
C TYR A 57 -58.70 -5.90 -1.13
N LYS A 58 -58.69 -5.57 0.18
CA LYS A 58 -59.54 -5.94 1.36
C LYS A 58 -61.07 -6.12 1.11
N PRO A 59 -61.95 -6.47 2.11
CA PRO A 59 -61.83 -7.11 3.45
C PRO A 59 -62.96 -8.16 3.77
N ASP A 60 -63.03 -8.58 5.05
CA ASP A 60 -64.18 -9.07 5.86
C ASP A 60 -64.26 -10.54 6.34
N ARG A 61 -64.56 -10.66 7.66
CA ARG A 61 -64.78 -11.86 8.52
C ARG A 61 -66.31 -12.05 8.73
N PRO A 62 -66.82 -13.06 9.48
CA PRO A 62 -66.58 -14.52 9.62
C PRO A 62 -67.97 -15.27 9.53
N PRO A 63 -68.31 -16.40 10.22
CA PRO A 63 -67.57 -17.56 10.76
C PRO A 63 -68.11 -18.95 10.30
N MET A 64 -67.45 -20.03 10.77
CA MET A 64 -67.98 -21.35 11.19
C MET A 64 -67.42 -22.62 10.51
N THR A 65 -66.82 -23.46 11.38
CA THR A 65 -66.92 -24.93 11.50
C THR A 65 -66.44 -25.87 10.38
N GLY A 66 -65.58 -26.82 10.76
CA GLY A 66 -65.68 -28.22 10.30
C GLY A 66 -64.38 -28.94 9.89
N LEU A 67 -63.82 -29.74 10.81
CA LEU A 67 -63.12 -31.05 10.67
C LEU A 67 -62.27 -31.32 9.39
N SER A 68 -60.95 -31.57 9.42
CA SER A 68 -60.15 -32.67 10.03
C SER A 68 -59.50 -33.53 8.91
N ARG A 69 -58.15 -33.66 8.90
CA ARG A 69 -57.39 -34.95 8.96
C ARG A 69 -55.92 -34.84 8.47
N THR A 70 -55.03 -34.74 9.46
CA THR A 70 -53.83 -35.57 9.76
C THR A 70 -52.74 -35.87 8.71
N THR A 71 -51.48 -35.51 9.04
CA THR A 71 -50.32 -36.44 9.10
C THR A 71 -49.33 -36.04 10.23
N ARG A 72 -48.74 -37.07 10.83
CA ARG A 72 -47.79 -37.14 11.99
C ARG A 72 -46.39 -36.63 11.58
N THR A 73 -45.44 -36.29 12.47
CA THR A 73 -44.63 -37.25 13.27
C THR A 73 -43.73 -36.54 14.34
N THR A 74 -43.82 -37.03 15.60
CA THR A 74 -42.83 -37.21 16.70
C THR A 74 -41.92 -36.07 17.21
N SER A 75 -41.53 -35.95 18.49
CA SER A 75 -42.05 -36.24 19.84
C SER A 75 -40.86 -36.08 20.80
N ARG A 76 -40.94 -35.18 21.80
CA ARG A 76 -40.15 -35.27 23.04
C ARG A 76 -41.08 -34.97 24.21
N VAL A 77 -40.96 -35.81 25.24
CA VAL A 77 -41.94 -36.10 26.30
C VAL A 77 -41.86 -35.09 27.45
N THR A 78 -43.01 -34.51 27.82
CA THR A 78 -43.31 -33.96 29.16
C THR A 78 -44.69 -34.46 29.60
N PRO A 79 -44.94 -34.72 30.90
CA PRO A 79 -46.18 -35.34 31.38
C PRO A 79 -47.33 -34.32 31.55
N PRO A 80 -48.59 -34.67 31.27
CA PRO A 80 -49.74 -33.79 31.50
C PRO A 80 -50.37 -34.02 32.87
N VAL A 81 -50.71 -32.91 33.54
CA VAL A 81 -51.47 -32.86 34.79
C VAL A 81 -52.95 -33.13 34.50
N THR A 82 -53.48 -34.15 35.15
CA THR A 82 -54.89 -34.51 35.23
C THR A 82 -55.68 -33.44 36.02
N ALA A 83 -56.75 -32.92 35.41
CA ALA A 83 -57.80 -32.21 36.12
C ALA A 83 -58.91 -33.20 36.53
N PRO A 84 -59.37 -33.22 37.79
CA PRO A 84 -60.56 -33.99 38.16
C PRO A 84 -61.83 -33.14 38.02
N ARG A 85 -62.84 -33.69 37.34
CA ARG A 85 -64.25 -33.29 37.49
C ARG A 85 -64.85 -34.03 38.69
N GLY A 86 -65.64 -33.31 39.48
CA GLY A 86 -66.79 -33.87 40.19
C GLY A 86 -66.55 -34.33 41.63
N CYS A 87 -66.52 -33.39 42.57
CA CYS A 87 -66.97 -33.68 43.93
C CYS A 87 -68.40 -33.17 44.09
N ALA A 88 -69.34 -34.10 44.03
CA ALA A 88 -70.73 -33.90 44.42
C ALA A 88 -70.77 -33.47 45.90
N TRP A 89 -71.58 -32.45 46.16
CA TRP A 89 -71.81 -31.89 47.48
C TRP A 89 -72.64 -32.86 48.32
N THR A 90 -72.00 -33.66 49.18
CA THR A 90 -72.69 -34.30 50.30
C THR A 90 -72.66 -33.41 51.53
N ARG A 91 -73.80 -33.38 52.23
CA ARG A 91 -74.21 -32.45 53.28
C ARG A 91 -73.44 -32.60 54.61
N HIS A 92 -72.16 -32.99 54.56
CA HIS A 92 -71.23 -33.09 55.69
C HIS A 92 -69.86 -32.45 55.40
N GLY A 93 -69.74 -31.60 54.36
CA GLY A 93 -68.51 -30.83 54.07
C GLY A 93 -68.37 -29.50 54.81
N TRP A 94 -69.37 -29.08 55.59
CA TRP A 94 -69.37 -27.78 56.28
C TRP A 94 -68.61 -27.78 57.62
N CYS A 95 -68.00 -28.90 58.01
CA CYS A 95 -67.25 -29.01 59.26
C CYS A 95 -65.72 -28.80 59.11
N MET A 96 -65.20 -28.59 57.89
CA MET A 96 -63.76 -28.31 57.64
C MET A 96 -63.49 -26.89 57.12
N MET A 97 -64.46 -25.98 57.24
CA MET A 97 -64.28 -24.53 57.01
C MET A 97 -64.25 -23.73 58.32
N ARG A 98 -63.71 -24.33 59.39
CA ARG A 98 -63.43 -23.61 60.65
C ARG A 98 -62.03 -23.92 61.18
N ILE A 99 -61.04 -23.97 60.28
CA ILE A 99 -59.60 -23.80 60.57
C ILE A 99 -58.97 -23.05 59.40
N LYS A 100 -59.41 -21.81 59.10
CA LYS A 100 -58.95 -21.11 57.88
C LYS A 100 -58.75 -19.62 58.11
N GLY A 101 -57.71 -19.29 58.86
CA GLY A 101 -57.09 -17.96 58.84
C GLY A 101 -55.58 -18.13 58.68
N PRO A 102 -54.87 -18.72 59.67
CA PRO A 102 -53.41 -18.85 59.62
C PRO A 102 -52.90 -19.78 58.52
N THR A 103 -53.57 -20.92 58.31
CA THR A 103 -53.19 -21.94 57.32
C THR A 103 -53.41 -21.50 55.88
N ALA A 104 -54.47 -20.75 55.59
CA ALA A 104 -54.75 -20.19 54.27
C ALA A 104 -53.81 -19.04 53.91
N LEU A 105 -53.51 -18.16 54.89
CA LEU A 105 -52.51 -17.09 54.74
C LEU A 105 -51.10 -17.65 54.52
N ARG A 106 -50.75 -18.70 55.28
CA ARG A 106 -49.47 -19.40 55.13
C ARG A 106 -49.34 -20.05 53.75
N TRP A 107 -50.38 -20.73 53.27
CA TRP A 107 -50.41 -21.32 51.92
C TRP A 107 -50.30 -20.24 50.82
N GLY A 108 -51.02 -19.13 50.95
CA GLY A 108 -50.94 -18.02 50.00
C GLY A 108 -49.56 -17.37 49.95
N HIS A 109 -48.91 -17.21 51.11
CA HIS A 109 -47.54 -16.72 51.21
C HIS A 109 -46.53 -17.71 50.60
N GLU A 110 -46.66 -19.01 50.85
CA GLU A 110 -45.78 -20.04 50.28
C GLU A 110 -45.90 -20.10 48.74
N VAL A 111 -47.11 -20.00 48.19
CA VAL A 111 -47.33 -19.96 46.73
C VAL A 111 -46.77 -18.69 46.11
N SER A 112 -46.99 -17.53 46.73
CA SER A 112 -46.49 -16.24 46.22
C SER A 112 -44.97 -16.16 46.28
N SER A 113 -44.36 -16.62 47.39
CA SER A 113 -42.91 -16.68 47.56
C SER A 113 -42.27 -17.59 46.51
N LYS A 114 -42.87 -18.76 46.24
CA LYS A 114 -42.40 -19.66 45.18
C LYS A 114 -42.46 -19.02 43.79
N ALA A 115 -43.58 -18.40 43.42
CA ALA A 115 -43.74 -17.74 42.13
C ALA A 115 -42.77 -16.55 41.94
N MET A 116 -42.49 -15.78 43.00
CA MET A 116 -41.46 -14.74 42.96
C MET A 116 -40.05 -15.31 42.81
N GLY A 117 -39.75 -16.42 43.49
CA GLY A 117 -38.46 -17.11 43.33
C GLY A 117 -38.24 -17.63 41.91
N GLU A 118 -39.27 -18.22 41.28
CA GLU A 118 -39.23 -18.63 39.87
C GLU A 118 -38.95 -17.44 38.95
N ARG A 119 -39.64 -16.31 39.13
CA ARG A 119 -39.41 -15.09 38.35
C ARG A 119 -38.00 -14.51 38.54
N VAL A 120 -37.48 -14.48 39.77
CA VAL A 120 -36.09 -14.04 40.03
C VAL A 120 -35.10 -14.94 39.30
N SER A 121 -35.33 -16.26 39.32
CA SER A 121 -34.51 -17.22 38.57
C SER A 121 -34.56 -16.99 37.05
N ASP A 122 -35.74 -16.74 36.50
CA ASP A 122 -35.91 -16.46 35.06
C ASP A 122 -35.20 -15.17 34.66
N ILE A 123 -35.33 -14.10 35.47
CA ILE A 123 -34.64 -12.83 35.22
C ILE A 123 -33.12 -13.04 35.28
N HIS A 124 -32.65 -13.83 36.25
CA HIS A 124 -31.24 -14.16 36.39
C HIS A 124 -30.72 -14.92 35.16
N PHE A 125 -31.47 -15.90 34.67
CA PHE A 125 -31.15 -16.64 33.45
C PHE A 125 -30.97 -15.70 32.24
N TRP A 126 -31.97 -14.87 31.93
CA TRP A 126 -31.90 -13.96 30.79
C TRP A 126 -30.80 -12.92 30.92
N LYS A 127 -30.55 -12.41 32.14
CA LYS A 127 -29.43 -11.51 32.40
C LYS A 127 -28.08 -12.18 32.10
N ASN A 128 -27.91 -13.45 32.49
CA ASN A 128 -26.68 -14.18 32.23
C ASN A 128 -26.51 -14.50 30.74
N GLU A 129 -27.59 -14.88 30.05
CA GLU A 129 -27.56 -15.13 28.61
C GLU A 129 -27.18 -13.88 27.81
N LEU A 130 -27.76 -12.72 28.17
CA LEU A 130 -27.40 -11.44 27.56
C LEU A 130 -25.95 -11.04 27.84
N ASN A 131 -25.45 -11.24 29.07
CA ASN A 131 -24.04 -10.98 29.39
C ASN A 131 -23.10 -11.87 28.57
N HIS A 132 -23.44 -13.16 28.44
CA HIS A 132 -22.66 -14.10 27.63
C HIS A 132 -22.65 -13.71 26.14
N GLU A 133 -23.78 -13.26 25.59
CA GLU A 133 -23.84 -12.76 24.22
C GLU A 133 -23.03 -11.47 24.04
N ILE A 134 -23.03 -10.55 25.03
CA ILE A 134 -22.17 -9.35 25.01
C ILE A 134 -20.69 -9.75 24.95
N GLU A 135 -20.25 -10.70 25.78
CA GLU A 135 -18.86 -11.17 25.77
C GLU A 135 -18.46 -11.74 24.40
N GLN A 136 -19.33 -12.55 23.78
CA GLN A 136 -19.12 -13.07 22.43
C GLN A 136 -19.08 -11.97 21.37
N GLN A 137 -19.96 -10.98 21.47
CA GLN A 137 -20.02 -9.83 20.56
C GLN A 137 -18.74 -8.97 20.65
N VAL A 138 -18.24 -8.74 21.86
CA VAL A 138 -16.98 -8.03 22.09
C VAL A 138 -15.79 -8.81 21.53
N ALA A 139 -15.74 -10.13 21.74
CA ALA A 139 -14.67 -10.98 21.21
C ALA A 139 -14.63 -10.97 19.67
N GLU A 140 -15.78 -11.07 19.01
CA GLU A 140 -15.87 -10.99 17.55
C GLU A 140 -15.50 -9.58 17.04
N THR A 141 -15.95 -8.53 17.72
CA THR A 141 -15.60 -7.14 17.38
C THR A 141 -14.10 -6.92 17.43
N ASN A 142 -13.42 -7.40 18.49
CA ASN A 142 -11.96 -7.33 18.60
C ASN A 142 -11.27 -8.10 17.47
N SER A 143 -11.78 -9.27 17.12
CA SER A 143 -11.23 -10.08 16.01
C SER A 143 -11.36 -9.35 14.66
N LEU A 144 -12.49 -8.68 14.40
CA LEU A 144 -12.70 -7.87 13.19
C LEU A 144 -11.78 -6.65 13.16
N VAL A 145 -11.56 -5.98 14.30
CA VAL A 145 -10.60 -4.87 14.42
C VAL A 145 -9.18 -5.31 14.06
N GLU A 146 -8.72 -6.46 14.56
CA GLU A 146 -7.38 -6.97 14.24
C GLU A 146 -7.22 -7.31 12.75
N VAL A 147 -8.19 -7.98 12.14
CA VAL A 147 -8.17 -8.28 10.70
C VAL A 147 -8.18 -6.99 9.86
N LYS A 148 -8.98 -6.00 10.25
CA LYS A 148 -9.00 -4.68 9.61
C LYS A 148 -7.63 -4.00 9.70
N LYS A 149 -6.99 -3.99 10.88
CA LYS A 149 -5.67 -3.39 11.09
C LYS A 149 -4.59 -4.08 10.24
N ARG A 150 -4.67 -5.41 10.11
CA ARG A 150 -3.79 -6.17 9.19
C ARG A 150 -4.00 -5.76 7.74
N LEU A 151 -5.25 -5.57 7.31
CA LEU A 151 -5.59 -5.11 5.97
C LEU A 151 -5.08 -3.68 5.70
N GLU A 152 -5.22 -2.75 6.65
CA GLU A 152 -4.69 -1.39 6.55
C GLU A 152 -3.16 -1.38 6.40
N ARG A 153 -2.46 -2.24 7.16
CA ARG A 153 -1.01 -2.39 7.03
C ARG A 153 -0.62 -2.94 5.67
N ALA A 154 -1.29 -4.00 5.21
CA ALA A 154 -1.03 -4.58 3.90
C ALA A 154 -1.24 -3.56 2.77
N LEU A 155 -2.29 -2.74 2.87
CA LEU A 155 -2.53 -1.63 1.94
C LEU A 155 -1.36 -0.65 1.91
N ALA A 156 -0.87 -0.21 3.07
CA ALA A 156 0.27 0.70 3.16
C ALA A 156 1.57 0.09 2.58
N GLU A 157 1.79 -1.21 2.78
CA GLU A 157 2.95 -1.93 2.23
C GLU A 157 2.95 -1.98 0.69
N THR A 158 1.79 -1.88 0.04
CA THR A 158 1.71 -1.87 -1.43
C THR A 158 2.19 -0.57 -2.10
N GLU A 159 2.35 0.53 -1.35
CA GLU A 159 2.77 1.81 -1.91
C GLU A 159 4.22 1.78 -2.43
N SER A 160 5.11 1.06 -1.74
CA SER A 160 6.52 0.96 -2.14
C SER A 160 6.69 0.25 -3.49
N PRO A 161 6.11 -0.96 -3.72
CA PRO A 161 6.11 -1.59 -5.04
C PRO A 161 5.51 -0.71 -6.15
N LEU A 162 4.43 0.03 -5.86
CA LEU A 162 3.80 0.93 -6.82
C LEU A 162 4.76 2.05 -7.25
N GLN A 163 5.44 2.67 -6.29
CA GLN A 163 6.42 3.72 -6.55
C GLN A 163 7.57 3.19 -7.41
N VAL A 164 8.11 2.01 -7.09
CA VAL A 164 9.20 1.39 -7.86
C VAL A 164 8.77 1.16 -9.32
N ALA A 165 7.59 0.59 -9.55
CA ALA A 165 7.09 0.35 -10.91
C ALA A 165 6.91 1.66 -11.71
N GLN A 166 6.42 2.72 -11.06
CA GLN A 166 6.29 4.05 -11.68
C GLN A 166 7.65 4.71 -11.98
N GLU A 167 8.61 4.61 -11.06
CA GLU A 167 9.97 5.10 -11.28
C GLU A 167 10.66 4.34 -12.43
N CYS A 168 10.46 3.03 -12.52
CA CYS A 168 10.94 2.23 -13.65
C CYS A 168 10.39 2.75 -14.99
N LEU A 169 9.10 3.06 -15.08
CA LEU A 169 8.50 3.67 -16.28
C LEU A 169 9.12 5.05 -16.58
N TYR A 170 9.21 5.93 -15.58
CA TYR A 170 9.78 7.26 -15.73
C TYR A 170 11.24 7.24 -16.23
N HIS A 171 12.05 6.29 -15.75
CA HIS A 171 13.42 6.15 -16.23
C HIS A 171 13.49 5.61 -17.67
N ARG A 172 12.54 4.76 -18.08
CA ARG A 172 12.50 4.19 -19.43
C ARG A 172 12.06 5.21 -20.48
N GLU A 173 11.22 6.17 -20.13
CA GLU A 173 10.85 7.30 -21.00
C GLU A 173 12.06 8.18 -21.39
N LYS A 174 13.17 8.10 -20.65
CA LYS A 174 14.41 8.85 -20.94
C LYS A 174 15.29 8.21 -22.02
N ARG A 175 14.89 7.05 -22.58
CA ARG A 175 15.60 6.44 -23.72
C ARG A 175 15.55 7.37 -24.94
N GLN A 176 16.51 7.24 -25.85
CA GLN A 176 16.69 8.15 -26.97
C GLN A 176 16.62 7.44 -28.32
N GLY A 177 16.13 8.14 -29.34
CA GLY A 177 16.12 7.67 -30.72
C GLY A 177 15.35 6.36 -30.89
N ILE A 178 15.97 5.39 -31.56
CA ILE A 178 15.37 4.09 -31.89
C ILE A 178 15.11 3.19 -30.67
N ASP A 179 15.70 3.51 -29.50
CA ASP A 179 15.52 2.73 -28.27
C ASP A 179 14.32 3.20 -27.44
N LEU A 180 13.73 4.36 -27.76
CA LEU A 180 12.49 4.84 -27.15
C LEU A 180 11.29 4.15 -27.83
N VAL A 181 10.98 2.95 -27.36
CA VAL A 181 9.92 2.10 -27.92
C VAL A 181 9.04 1.51 -26.81
N HIS A 182 7.74 1.39 -27.11
CA HIS A 182 6.77 0.67 -26.29
C HIS A 182 7.00 -0.85 -26.43
N ASP A 183 7.98 -1.35 -25.69
CA ASP A 183 8.36 -2.76 -25.70
C ASP A 183 7.51 -3.59 -24.72
N GLY A 184 7.74 -4.91 -24.73
CA GLY A 184 7.04 -5.84 -23.84
C GLY A 184 7.20 -5.47 -22.36
N VAL A 185 8.39 -5.00 -21.94
CA VAL A 185 8.65 -4.65 -20.54
C VAL A 185 7.83 -3.46 -20.09
N GLU A 186 7.68 -2.45 -20.95
CA GLU A 186 6.82 -1.31 -20.64
C GLU A 186 5.36 -1.72 -20.47
N ARG A 187 4.86 -2.61 -21.34
CA ARG A 187 3.51 -3.15 -21.23
C ARG A 187 3.31 -3.95 -19.94
N GLU A 188 4.27 -4.80 -19.56
CA GLU A 188 4.20 -5.56 -18.30
C GLU A 188 4.24 -4.63 -17.07
N LEU A 189 5.06 -3.57 -17.10
CA LEU A 189 5.13 -2.57 -16.02
C LEU A 189 3.82 -1.79 -15.86
N LEU A 190 3.18 -1.40 -16.98
CA LEU A 190 1.87 -0.75 -16.94
C LEU A 190 0.82 -1.68 -16.32
N GLN A 191 0.82 -2.96 -16.68
CA GLN A 191 -0.06 -3.95 -16.06
C GLN A 191 0.23 -4.14 -14.57
N GLU A 192 1.51 -4.17 -14.15
CA GLU A 192 1.89 -4.24 -12.74
C GLU A 192 1.32 -3.04 -11.96
N VAL A 193 1.45 -1.82 -12.49
CA VAL A 193 0.87 -0.60 -11.89
C VAL A 193 -0.65 -0.71 -11.77
N ASP A 194 -1.34 -1.15 -12.82
CA ASP A 194 -2.80 -1.29 -12.82
C ASP A 194 -3.29 -2.33 -11.80
N VAL A 195 -2.58 -3.46 -11.70
CA VAL A 195 -2.89 -4.52 -10.73
C VAL A 195 -2.67 -4.05 -9.31
N ILE A 196 -1.56 -3.38 -9.02
CA ILE A 196 -1.31 -2.84 -7.68
C ILE A 196 -2.41 -1.83 -7.30
N LYS A 197 -2.77 -0.90 -8.20
CA LYS A 197 -3.88 0.05 -7.96
C LYS A 197 -5.23 -0.65 -7.75
N SER A 198 -5.52 -1.70 -8.53
CA SER A 198 -6.73 -2.51 -8.36
C SER A 198 -6.77 -3.25 -7.02
N CYS A 199 -5.63 -3.82 -6.59
CA CYS A 199 -5.47 -4.40 -5.25
C CYS A 199 -5.74 -3.35 -4.17
N GLN A 200 -5.11 -2.17 -4.25
CA GLN A 200 -5.31 -1.10 -3.30
C GLN A 200 -6.78 -0.68 -3.18
N GLU A 201 -7.47 -0.51 -4.31
CA GLU A 201 -8.88 -0.12 -4.33
C GLU A 201 -9.78 -1.19 -3.69
N ARG A 202 -9.54 -2.48 -3.98
CA ARG A 202 -10.28 -3.57 -3.32
C ARG A 202 -10.03 -3.59 -1.81
N MET A 203 -8.79 -3.38 -1.37
CA MET A 203 -8.45 -3.28 0.05
C MET A 203 -9.14 -2.10 0.73
N ARG A 204 -9.15 -0.90 0.11
CA ARG A 204 -9.87 0.28 0.63
C ARG A 204 -11.37 0.00 0.81
N ARG A 205 -12.03 -0.58 -0.20
CA ARG A 205 -13.44 -0.97 -0.10
C ARG A 205 -13.71 -2.00 1.00
N ALA A 206 -12.80 -2.96 1.19
CA ALA A 206 -12.93 -3.94 2.26
C ALA A 206 -12.77 -3.29 3.65
N ILE A 207 -11.87 -2.31 3.80
CA ILE A 207 -11.75 -1.50 5.02
C ILE A 207 -13.03 -0.72 5.31
N GLU A 208 -13.65 -0.11 4.30
CA GLU A 208 -14.94 0.59 4.44
C GLU A 208 -16.05 -0.35 4.91
N LYS A 209 -16.15 -1.54 4.31
CA LYS A 209 -17.10 -2.58 4.75
C LYS A 209 -16.85 -3.00 6.20
N ALA A 210 -15.59 -3.16 6.60
CA ALA A 210 -15.23 -3.50 7.97
C ALA A 210 -15.63 -2.38 8.96
N ASN A 211 -15.42 -1.11 8.61
CA ASN A 211 -15.86 0.02 9.42
C ASN A 211 -17.39 0.05 9.59
N ALA A 212 -18.15 -0.18 8.51
CA ALA A 212 -19.60 -0.24 8.59
C ALA A 212 -20.07 -1.40 9.48
N GLN A 213 -19.46 -2.58 9.34
CA GLN A 213 -19.80 -3.74 10.18
C GLN A 213 -19.44 -3.50 11.65
N LEU A 214 -18.32 -2.84 11.96
CA LEU A 214 -17.96 -2.47 13.33
C LEU A 214 -18.99 -1.52 13.95
N ALA A 215 -19.55 -0.59 13.17
CA ALA A 215 -20.63 0.28 13.64
C ALA A 215 -21.91 -0.51 13.94
N ASN A 216 -22.29 -1.46 13.08
CA ASN A 216 -23.43 -2.36 13.31
C ASN A 216 -23.22 -3.21 14.56
N ASN A 217 -22.02 -3.77 14.73
CA ASN A 217 -21.66 -4.54 15.92
C ASN A 217 -21.80 -3.73 17.20
N ARG A 218 -21.32 -2.48 17.18
CA ARG A 218 -21.43 -1.57 18.33
C ARG A 218 -22.88 -1.21 18.64
N ALA A 219 -23.71 -1.02 17.63
CA ALA A 219 -25.14 -0.77 17.80
C ALA A 219 -25.85 -1.97 18.45
N ALA A 220 -25.60 -3.18 17.96
CA ALA A 220 -26.15 -4.41 18.56
C ALA A 220 -25.67 -4.61 20.00
N GLN A 221 -24.38 -4.37 20.27
CA GLN A 221 -23.81 -4.43 21.62
C GLN A 221 -24.51 -3.46 22.57
N HIS A 222 -24.70 -2.20 22.15
CA HIS A 222 -25.36 -1.19 22.99
C HIS A 222 -26.82 -1.56 23.32
N GLU A 223 -27.53 -2.21 22.41
CA GLU A 223 -28.89 -2.71 22.68
C GLU A 223 -28.90 -3.81 23.73
N LEU A 224 -27.94 -4.75 23.67
CA LEU A 224 -27.77 -5.78 24.69
C LEU A 224 -27.40 -5.18 26.06
N GLU A 225 -26.46 -4.22 26.09
CA GLU A 225 -26.03 -3.53 27.32
C GLU A 225 -27.21 -2.82 28.01
N ARG A 226 -28.06 -2.16 27.21
CA ARG A 226 -29.29 -1.52 27.72
C ARG A 226 -30.25 -2.56 28.29
N ASP A 227 -30.47 -3.66 27.57
CA ASP A 227 -31.36 -4.73 28.02
C ASP A 227 -30.86 -5.33 29.36
N VAL A 228 -29.56 -5.66 29.47
CA VAL A 228 -28.94 -6.13 30.72
C VAL A 228 -29.15 -5.15 31.88
N SER A 229 -29.03 -3.84 31.64
CA SER A 229 -29.27 -2.83 32.67
C SER A 229 -30.72 -2.87 33.18
N ASP A 230 -31.70 -2.98 32.27
CA ASP A 230 -33.11 -3.12 32.61
C ASP A 230 -33.37 -4.42 33.38
N LYS A 231 -32.76 -5.54 32.94
CA LYS A 231 -32.81 -6.84 33.64
C LYS A 231 -32.23 -6.76 35.05
N HIS A 232 -31.14 -6.01 35.23
CA HIS A 232 -30.48 -5.84 36.53
C HIS A 232 -31.39 -5.10 37.52
N VAL A 233 -32.04 -4.01 37.08
CA VAL A 233 -32.99 -3.27 37.91
C VAL A 233 -34.20 -4.14 38.27
N ALA A 234 -34.77 -4.86 37.30
CA ALA A 234 -35.89 -5.78 37.53
C ALA A 234 -35.52 -6.88 38.54
N HIS A 235 -34.36 -7.51 38.38
CA HIS A 235 -33.86 -8.53 39.31
C HIS A 235 -33.73 -7.98 40.73
N ARG A 236 -33.18 -6.76 40.89
CA ARG A 236 -32.99 -6.15 42.21
C ARG A 236 -34.31 -5.88 42.91
N ILE A 237 -35.32 -5.39 42.17
CA ILE A 237 -36.66 -5.15 42.72
C ILE A 237 -37.30 -6.47 43.13
N ASP A 238 -37.27 -7.47 42.25
CA ASP A 238 -37.95 -8.74 42.50
C ASP A 238 -37.25 -9.58 43.59
N ASP A 239 -35.92 -9.53 43.68
CA ASP A 239 -35.15 -10.14 44.77
C ASP A 239 -35.45 -9.48 46.11
N TYR A 240 -35.53 -8.14 46.14
CA TYR A 240 -35.96 -7.42 47.34
C TYR A 240 -37.38 -7.82 47.75
N CYS A 241 -38.32 -7.86 46.80
CA CYS A 241 -39.69 -8.28 47.07
C CYS A 241 -39.79 -9.73 47.55
N HIS A 242 -38.98 -10.64 47.00
CA HIS A 242 -38.92 -12.04 47.42
C HIS A 242 -38.42 -12.19 48.87
N GLN A 243 -37.56 -11.28 49.34
CA GLN A 243 -37.03 -11.28 50.71
C GLN A 243 -38.00 -10.67 51.75
N LEU A 244 -39.05 -9.97 51.33
CA LEU A 244 -40.06 -9.41 52.23
C LEU A 244 -40.83 -10.52 52.95
N ARG A 245 -41.09 -10.32 54.24
CA ARG A 245 -41.88 -11.23 55.09
C ARG A 245 -43.03 -10.46 55.70
N ASN A 246 -44.06 -11.14 56.20
CA ASN A 246 -45.20 -10.50 56.86
C ASN A 246 -44.84 -9.69 58.13
N THR A 247 -43.59 -9.79 58.61
CA THR A 247 -43.05 -9.01 59.73
C THR A 247 -42.21 -7.82 59.27
N SER A 248 -42.06 -7.58 57.98
CA SER A 248 -41.32 -6.45 57.43
C SER A 248 -42.07 -5.13 57.70
N GLU A 249 -41.33 -4.06 58.00
CA GLU A 249 -41.91 -2.73 58.24
C GLU A 249 -42.55 -2.17 56.96
N GLY A 250 -43.61 -1.35 57.12
CA GLY A 250 -44.27 -0.67 56.00
C GLY A 250 -45.34 -1.47 55.24
N ILE A 251 -45.75 -2.64 55.75
CA ILE A 251 -46.85 -3.44 55.16
C ILE A 251 -48.19 -2.81 55.55
N ALA A 252 -48.93 -2.29 54.58
CA ALA A 252 -50.27 -1.71 54.75
C ALA A 252 -51.27 -2.20 53.69
N TYR A 253 -52.57 -2.09 53.97
CA TYR A 253 -53.61 -2.44 53.01
C TYR A 253 -53.84 -1.27 52.03
N HIS A 254 -53.55 -1.49 50.75
CA HIS A 254 -53.77 -0.51 49.70
C HIS A 254 -55.04 -0.86 48.91
N ARG A 255 -55.94 0.12 48.72
CA ARG A 255 -57.15 -0.04 47.88
C ARG A 255 -56.80 0.05 46.39
N GLY A 256 -57.39 -0.80 45.55
CA GLY A 256 -57.25 -0.72 44.10
C GLY A 256 -56.13 -1.58 43.51
N VAL A 257 -55.47 -2.42 44.31
CA VAL A 257 -54.40 -3.34 43.86
C VAL A 257 -54.95 -4.42 42.91
N GLU A 258 -56.26 -4.67 42.96
CA GLU A 258 -57.00 -5.52 42.02
C GLU A 258 -57.11 -4.95 40.59
N LYS A 259 -56.78 -3.68 40.36
CA LYS A 259 -56.76 -3.09 39.02
C LYS A 259 -55.42 -3.39 38.34
N VAL A 260 -55.38 -4.50 37.60
CA VAL A 260 -54.24 -4.84 36.73
C VAL A 260 -54.19 -3.83 35.58
N ASP A 261 -53.10 -3.09 35.47
CA ASP A 261 -52.85 -2.21 34.34
C ASP A 261 -52.61 -3.04 33.06
N ALA A 262 -53.38 -2.74 32.02
CA ALA A 262 -53.30 -3.45 30.73
C ALA A 262 -52.03 -3.09 29.93
N THR A 263 -51.25 -2.10 30.36
CA THR A 263 -49.98 -1.70 29.72
C THR A 263 -48.76 -2.49 30.20
N VAL A 264 -48.95 -3.48 31.08
CA VAL A 264 -47.86 -4.29 31.67
C VAL A 264 -47.41 -5.38 30.71
N THR A 265 -46.09 -5.51 30.53
CA THR A 265 -45.48 -6.58 29.72
C THR A 265 -45.73 -7.95 30.34
N VAL A 266 -46.12 -8.93 29.53
CA VAL A 266 -46.24 -10.32 29.97
C VAL A 266 -44.88 -11.03 29.88
N PRO A 267 -44.61 -12.03 30.74
CA PRO A 267 -43.32 -12.74 30.76
C PRO A 267 -42.87 -13.26 29.38
N GLU A 268 -43.81 -13.77 28.59
CA GLU A 268 -43.54 -14.25 27.21
C GLU A 268 -43.01 -13.14 26.30
N THR A 269 -43.59 -11.93 26.35
CA THR A 269 -43.14 -10.79 25.53
C THR A 269 -41.79 -10.25 25.98
N TRP A 270 -41.47 -10.37 27.26
CA TRP A 270 -40.21 -9.92 27.84
C TRP A 270 -39.05 -10.88 27.53
N ALA A 271 -39.31 -12.19 27.59
CA ALA A 271 -38.39 -13.21 27.11
C ALA A 271 -38.12 -13.03 25.61
N LYS A 272 -39.18 -12.86 24.81
CA LYS A 272 -39.06 -12.65 23.36
C LYS A 272 -38.29 -11.38 22.98
N PHE A 273 -38.40 -10.31 23.75
CA PHE A 273 -37.61 -9.09 23.52
C PHE A 273 -36.11 -9.38 23.66
N SER A 274 -35.72 -10.05 24.73
CA SER A 274 -34.32 -10.42 25.01
C SER A 274 -33.79 -11.39 23.96
N ASP A 275 -34.59 -12.40 23.60
CA ASP A 275 -34.30 -13.36 22.54
C ASP A 275 -34.08 -12.69 21.17
N ASN A 276 -34.93 -11.72 20.78
CA ASN A 276 -34.75 -10.97 19.54
C ASN A 276 -33.43 -10.16 19.54
N ASN A 277 -33.06 -9.54 20.66
CA ASN A 277 -31.80 -8.80 20.77
C ASN A 277 -30.59 -9.74 20.60
N ILE A 278 -30.66 -10.93 21.20
CA ILE A 278 -29.64 -11.98 21.06
C ILE A 278 -29.56 -12.44 19.60
N LEU A 279 -30.69 -12.76 18.96
CA LEU A 279 -30.72 -13.19 17.55
C LEU A 279 -30.14 -12.14 16.60
N ARG A 280 -30.45 -10.85 16.84
CA ARG A 280 -29.84 -9.75 16.09
C ARG A 280 -28.33 -9.73 16.28
N SER A 281 -27.83 -9.79 17.52
CA SER A 281 -26.38 -9.85 17.80
C SER A 281 -25.71 -11.03 17.10
N GLN A 282 -26.29 -12.23 17.20
CA GLN A 282 -25.79 -13.42 16.52
C GLN A 282 -25.70 -13.26 15.00
N SER A 283 -26.67 -12.58 14.38
CA SER A 283 -26.64 -12.29 12.95
C SER A 283 -25.51 -11.33 12.56
N GLU A 284 -25.23 -10.31 13.38
CA GLU A 284 -24.12 -9.37 13.17
C GLU A 284 -22.75 -10.05 13.40
N ARG A 285 -22.65 -10.97 14.37
CA ARG A 285 -21.45 -11.81 14.56
C ARG A 285 -21.18 -12.69 13.36
N ALA A 286 -22.20 -13.34 12.82
CA ALA A 286 -22.06 -14.18 11.63
C ALA A 286 -21.63 -13.35 10.40
N ALA A 287 -22.19 -12.15 10.22
CA ALA A 287 -21.78 -11.22 9.17
C ALA A 287 -20.31 -10.77 9.34
N SER A 288 -19.91 -10.44 10.57
CA SER A 288 -18.51 -10.08 10.92
C SER A 288 -17.54 -11.22 10.62
N ALA A 289 -17.88 -12.45 11.03
CA ALA A 289 -17.04 -13.62 10.80
C ALA A 289 -16.85 -13.91 9.31
N LYS A 290 -17.93 -13.78 8.53
CA LYS A 290 -17.85 -13.90 7.06
C LYS A 290 -16.95 -12.81 6.46
N LEU A 291 -17.11 -11.56 6.89
CA LEU A 291 -16.30 -10.46 6.39
C LEU A 291 -14.81 -10.65 6.70
N ARG A 292 -14.46 -11.19 7.87
CA ARG A 292 -13.07 -11.56 8.19
C ARG A 292 -12.52 -12.59 7.20
N ALA A 293 -13.28 -13.64 6.91
CA ALA A 293 -12.87 -14.65 5.93
C ALA A 293 -12.70 -14.06 4.51
N ASP A 294 -13.63 -13.17 4.10
CA ASP A 294 -13.54 -12.48 2.82
C ASP A 294 -12.30 -11.57 2.74
N ILE A 295 -11.92 -10.89 3.83
CA ILE A 295 -10.71 -10.07 3.92
C ILE A 295 -9.45 -10.94 3.82
N GLU A 296 -9.40 -12.07 4.50
CA GLU A 296 -8.25 -12.99 4.40
C GLU A 296 -8.08 -13.54 2.99
N ALA A 297 -9.18 -13.93 2.34
CA ALA A 297 -9.17 -14.37 0.95
C ALA A 297 -8.68 -13.25 0.01
N LEU A 298 -9.15 -12.01 0.22
CA LEU A 298 -8.72 -10.86 -0.56
C LEU A 298 -7.22 -10.59 -0.41
N LEU A 299 -6.68 -10.63 0.81
CA LEU A 299 -5.25 -10.44 1.06
C LEU A 299 -4.40 -11.47 0.30
N ASN A 300 -4.80 -12.74 0.36
CA ASN A 300 -4.11 -13.81 -0.35
C ASN A 300 -4.20 -13.62 -1.88
N GLN A 301 -5.38 -13.25 -2.38
CA GLN A 301 -5.58 -12.99 -3.81
C GLN A 301 -4.70 -11.84 -4.29
N CYS A 302 -4.75 -10.67 -3.62
CA CYS A 302 -3.95 -9.52 -4.00
C CYS A 302 -2.45 -9.80 -3.95
N SER A 303 -1.99 -10.52 -2.93
CA SER A 303 -0.59 -10.92 -2.79
C SER A 303 -0.13 -11.79 -3.98
N ASN A 304 -0.92 -12.80 -4.35
CA ASN A 304 -0.61 -13.69 -5.47
C ASN A 304 -0.59 -12.96 -6.82
N GLU A 305 -1.58 -12.08 -7.05
CA GLU A 305 -1.65 -11.27 -8.27
C GLU A 305 -0.43 -10.35 -8.39
N MET A 306 -0.12 -9.58 -7.34
CA MET A 306 1.05 -8.69 -7.31
C MET A 306 2.35 -9.46 -7.53
N TRP A 307 2.52 -10.60 -6.86
CA TRP A 307 3.71 -11.43 -6.98
C TRP A 307 3.86 -12.02 -8.40
N SER A 308 2.77 -12.44 -9.03
CA SER A 308 2.79 -12.92 -10.41
C SER A 308 3.24 -11.83 -11.38
N HIS A 309 2.71 -10.62 -11.25
CA HIS A 309 3.08 -9.50 -12.13
C HIS A 309 4.53 -9.05 -11.92
N PHE A 310 4.99 -8.98 -10.67
CA PHE A 310 6.38 -8.72 -10.35
C PHE A 310 7.33 -9.71 -11.05
N ASN A 311 7.01 -11.01 -11.03
CA ASN A 311 7.82 -12.02 -11.72
C ASN A 311 7.79 -11.85 -13.25
N ASN A 312 6.63 -11.58 -13.84
CA ASN A 312 6.50 -11.34 -15.28
C ASN A 312 7.36 -10.16 -15.74
N VAL A 313 7.32 -9.06 -14.98
CA VAL A 313 8.12 -7.85 -15.25
C VAL A 313 9.62 -8.16 -15.14
N ASN A 314 10.06 -8.87 -14.11
CA ASN A 314 11.47 -9.25 -13.94
C ASN A 314 11.99 -10.17 -15.04
N VAL A 315 11.17 -11.12 -15.50
CA VAL A 315 11.49 -11.95 -16.67
C VAL A 315 11.60 -11.08 -17.93
N GLY A 316 10.65 -10.16 -18.14
CA GLY A 316 10.69 -9.19 -19.23
C GLY A 316 11.97 -8.36 -19.23
N PHE A 317 12.35 -7.82 -18.07
CA PHE A 317 13.61 -7.08 -17.91
C PHE A 317 14.83 -7.94 -18.22
N SER A 318 14.88 -9.17 -17.69
CA SER A 318 16.01 -10.10 -17.92
C SER A 318 16.21 -10.37 -19.41
N ASN A 319 15.13 -10.62 -20.15
CA ASN A 319 15.18 -10.82 -21.59
C ASN A 319 15.67 -9.56 -22.32
N ARG A 320 15.09 -8.39 -22.00
CA ARG A 320 15.45 -7.13 -22.65
C ARG A 320 16.90 -6.71 -22.40
N ILE A 321 17.42 -6.97 -21.19
CA ILE A 321 18.82 -6.73 -20.86
C ILE A 321 19.73 -7.63 -21.69
N SER A 322 19.40 -8.92 -21.82
CA SER A 322 20.16 -9.86 -22.65
C SER A 322 20.19 -9.41 -24.12
N GLU A 323 19.04 -9.08 -24.69
CA GLU A 323 18.95 -8.59 -26.08
C GLU A 323 19.79 -7.33 -26.31
N THR A 324 19.70 -6.37 -25.38
CA THR A 324 20.43 -5.10 -25.48
C THR A 324 21.94 -5.32 -25.34
N MET A 325 22.34 -6.23 -24.44
CA MET A 325 23.73 -6.59 -24.25
C MET A 325 24.31 -7.26 -25.51
N ASP A 326 23.57 -8.18 -26.12
CA ASP A 326 23.98 -8.84 -27.37
C ASP A 326 24.10 -7.85 -28.53
N ALA A 327 23.16 -6.92 -28.66
CA ALA A 327 23.20 -5.87 -29.67
C ALA A 327 24.44 -4.97 -29.48
N LYS A 328 24.70 -4.52 -28.25
CA LYS A 328 25.90 -3.75 -27.90
C LYS A 328 27.18 -4.51 -28.24
N ASN A 329 27.28 -5.78 -27.85
CA ASN A 329 28.46 -6.61 -28.10
C ASN A 329 28.73 -6.75 -29.61
N LYS A 330 27.68 -6.96 -30.43
CA LYS A 330 27.79 -7.01 -31.89
C LYS A 330 28.28 -5.69 -32.48
N LEU A 331 27.75 -4.55 -32.01
CA LEU A 331 28.19 -3.23 -32.46
C LEU A 331 29.65 -2.96 -32.09
N GLN A 332 30.07 -3.34 -30.88
CA GLN A 332 31.46 -3.20 -30.44
C GLN A 332 32.40 -4.07 -31.29
N GLN A 333 32.02 -5.30 -31.61
CA GLN A 333 32.80 -6.18 -32.49
C GLN A 333 32.92 -5.61 -33.91
N HIS A 334 31.82 -5.08 -34.47
CA HIS A 334 31.85 -4.43 -35.78
C HIS A 334 32.73 -3.18 -35.80
N LEU A 335 32.67 -2.37 -34.75
CA LEU A 335 33.52 -1.19 -34.62
C LEU A 335 35.00 -1.59 -34.55
N ALA A 336 35.35 -2.56 -33.72
CA ALA A 336 36.72 -3.07 -33.62
C ALA A 336 37.26 -3.55 -34.98
N LYS A 337 36.48 -4.37 -35.69
CA LYS A 337 36.83 -4.86 -37.02
C LYS A 337 37.03 -3.73 -38.03
N ASN A 338 36.14 -2.73 -38.04
CA ASN A 338 36.27 -1.58 -38.94
C ASN A 338 37.51 -0.74 -38.60
N THR A 339 37.81 -0.53 -37.32
CA THR A 339 39.02 0.20 -36.92
C THR A 339 40.30 -0.55 -37.31
N GLU A 340 40.32 -1.88 -37.26
CA GLU A 340 41.44 -2.69 -37.74
C GLU A 340 41.59 -2.60 -39.26
N LEU A 341 40.49 -2.64 -40.02
CA LEU A 341 40.50 -2.49 -41.47
C LEU A 341 40.99 -1.11 -41.93
N CYS A 342 40.72 -0.05 -41.16
CA CYS A 342 41.19 1.29 -41.48
C CYS A 342 42.66 1.53 -41.10
N ARG A 343 43.23 0.73 -40.19
CA ARG A 343 44.64 0.79 -39.74
C ARG A 343 45.61 0.12 -40.72
N ASP A 344 45.58 0.56 -41.97
CA ASP A 344 46.42 0.02 -43.03
C ASP A 344 47.78 0.77 -43.17
N PRO A 345 48.77 0.21 -43.90
CA PRO A 345 50.05 0.89 -44.12
C PRO A 345 49.94 2.26 -44.83
N PRO A 346 49.03 2.48 -45.80
CA PRO A 346 48.74 3.82 -46.33
C PRO A 346 48.30 4.84 -45.26
N GLN A 347 47.35 4.50 -44.39
CA GLN A 347 46.86 5.39 -43.32
C GLN A 347 48.00 5.80 -42.39
N HIS A 348 48.81 4.84 -41.92
CA HIS A 348 49.94 5.15 -41.04
C HIS A 348 50.97 6.06 -41.71
N ARG A 349 51.24 5.86 -43.01
CA ARG A 349 52.17 6.75 -43.75
C ARG A 349 51.62 8.16 -43.88
N LEU A 350 50.35 8.32 -44.22
CA LEU A 350 49.71 9.64 -44.32
C LEU A 350 49.71 10.39 -42.98
N VAL A 351 49.43 9.70 -41.87
CA VAL A 351 49.49 10.31 -40.53
C VAL A 351 50.91 10.77 -40.18
N SER A 352 51.94 9.97 -40.51
CA SER A 352 53.34 10.35 -40.32
C SER A 352 53.72 11.57 -41.16
N GLU A 353 53.30 11.61 -42.42
CA GLU A 353 53.56 12.73 -43.32
C GLU A 353 52.92 14.03 -42.84
N VAL A 354 51.66 13.99 -42.38
CA VAL A 354 50.99 15.16 -41.76
C VAL A 354 51.76 15.65 -40.53
N GLY A 355 52.26 14.73 -39.69
CA GLY A 355 53.09 15.08 -38.54
C GLY A 355 54.39 15.80 -38.95
N GLN A 356 55.09 15.29 -39.96
CA GLN A 356 56.31 15.92 -40.49
C GLN A 356 56.01 17.31 -41.08
N ILE A 357 54.90 17.46 -41.81
CA ILE A 357 54.50 18.75 -42.38
C ILE A 357 54.24 19.77 -41.26
N ALA A 358 53.53 19.39 -40.19
CA ALA A 358 53.27 20.28 -39.05
C ALA A 358 54.57 20.81 -38.42
N GLU A 359 55.56 19.93 -38.22
CA GLU A 359 56.88 20.30 -37.67
C GLU A 359 57.64 21.26 -38.61
N THR A 360 57.56 21.02 -39.93
CA THR A 360 58.17 21.94 -40.92
C THR A 360 57.51 23.32 -40.94
N ILE A 361 56.18 23.40 -40.80
CA ILE A 361 55.44 24.67 -40.73
C ILE A 361 55.89 25.46 -39.50
N GLU A 362 55.98 24.81 -38.34
CA GLU A 362 56.44 25.44 -37.11
C GLU A 362 57.87 25.99 -37.25
N THR A 363 58.76 25.20 -37.85
CA THR A 363 60.14 25.62 -38.15
C THR A 363 60.19 26.82 -39.08
N LEU A 364 59.35 26.85 -40.11
CA LEU A 364 59.28 27.96 -41.07
C LEU A 364 58.75 29.24 -40.42
N HIS A 365 57.70 29.17 -39.59
CA HIS A 365 57.20 30.31 -38.83
C HIS A 365 58.26 30.88 -37.88
N PHE A 366 59.00 30.01 -37.20
CA PHE A 366 60.10 30.45 -36.33
C PHE A 366 61.20 31.18 -37.11
N ARG A 367 61.59 30.67 -38.29
CA ARG A 367 62.56 31.35 -39.16
C ARG A 367 62.05 32.66 -39.73
N LEU A 368 60.78 32.74 -40.09
CA LEU A 368 60.15 33.97 -40.56
C LEU A 368 60.23 35.05 -39.49
N ARG A 369 59.89 34.71 -38.24
CA ARG A 369 59.96 35.64 -37.12
C ARG A 369 61.38 36.16 -36.88
N GLN A 370 62.39 35.28 -36.92
CA GLN A 370 63.79 35.70 -36.83
C GLN A 370 64.18 36.66 -37.95
N ALA A 371 63.76 36.37 -39.19
CA ALA A 371 64.03 37.26 -40.32
C ALA A 371 63.38 38.64 -40.14
N GLU A 372 62.13 38.68 -39.68
CA GLU A 372 61.41 39.93 -39.37
C GLU A 372 62.12 40.74 -38.27
N ASP A 373 62.55 40.10 -37.18
CA ASP A 373 63.28 40.74 -36.09
C ASP A 373 64.62 41.32 -36.58
N THR A 374 65.36 40.57 -37.41
CA THR A 374 66.62 41.07 -38.01
C THR A 374 66.38 42.24 -38.94
N LEU A 375 65.29 42.23 -39.71
CA LEU A 375 64.93 43.33 -40.59
C LEU A 375 64.60 44.59 -39.79
N GLN A 376 63.83 44.47 -38.70
CA GLN A 376 63.52 45.60 -37.82
C GLN A 376 64.79 46.19 -37.20
N ALA A 377 65.72 45.34 -36.74
CA ALA A 377 67.01 45.80 -36.23
C ALA A 377 67.80 46.57 -37.30
N LEU A 378 67.84 46.08 -38.54
CA LEU A 378 68.50 46.77 -39.64
C LEU A 378 67.83 48.11 -39.96
N VAL A 379 66.50 48.19 -39.96
CA VAL A 379 65.78 49.47 -40.14
C VAL A 379 66.14 50.47 -39.04
N HIS A 380 66.14 50.06 -37.78
CA HIS A 380 66.57 50.93 -36.68
C HIS A 380 68.01 51.41 -36.82
N THR A 381 68.94 50.52 -37.23
CA THR A 381 70.34 50.94 -37.47
C THR A 381 70.45 51.91 -38.64
N LYS A 382 69.65 51.72 -39.69
CA LYS A 382 69.60 52.61 -40.84
C LYS A 382 69.12 54.00 -40.40
N ASP A 383 68.02 54.09 -39.66
CA ASP A 383 67.47 55.37 -39.19
C ASP A 383 68.47 56.11 -38.29
N ALA A 384 69.20 55.39 -37.43
CA ALA A 384 70.26 55.97 -36.59
C ALA A 384 71.42 56.54 -37.43
N LEU A 385 71.87 55.82 -38.45
CA LEU A 385 72.91 56.29 -39.36
C LEU A 385 72.45 57.50 -40.19
N GLU A 386 71.20 57.52 -40.65
CA GLU A 386 70.61 58.67 -41.35
C GLU A 386 70.54 59.90 -40.45
N HIS A 387 70.18 59.72 -39.17
CA HIS A 387 70.21 60.79 -38.17
C HIS A 387 71.63 61.33 -37.95
N ASP A 388 72.61 60.44 -37.73
CA ASP A 388 74.02 60.83 -37.55
C ASP A 388 74.56 61.57 -38.77
N LEU A 389 74.24 61.12 -39.98
CA LEU A 389 74.62 61.80 -41.21
C LEU A 389 74.02 63.22 -41.27
N SER A 390 72.76 63.39 -40.88
CA SER A 390 72.09 64.70 -40.81
C SER A 390 72.77 65.63 -39.81
N VAL A 391 73.11 65.13 -38.61
CA VAL A 391 73.85 65.89 -37.59
C VAL A 391 75.21 66.33 -38.14
N LYS A 392 75.96 65.41 -38.75
CA LYS A 392 77.26 65.72 -39.36
C LYS A 392 77.14 66.72 -40.50
N ALA A 393 76.14 66.60 -41.37
CA ALA A 393 75.88 67.56 -42.43
C ALA A 393 75.58 68.96 -41.88
N ASN A 394 74.81 69.07 -40.79
CA ASN A 394 74.54 70.34 -40.11
C ASN A 394 75.81 70.95 -39.50
N SER A 395 76.64 70.16 -38.80
CA SER A 395 77.93 70.64 -38.28
C SER A 395 78.83 71.15 -39.40
N LEU A 396 78.92 70.42 -40.50
CA LEU A 396 79.71 70.78 -41.68
C LEU A 396 79.23 72.10 -42.30
N PHE A 397 77.92 72.29 -42.41
CA PHE A 397 77.32 73.54 -42.89
C PHE A 397 77.63 74.72 -41.97
N ILE A 398 77.54 74.55 -40.64
CA ILE A 398 77.91 75.60 -39.68
C ILE A 398 79.38 75.98 -39.86
N ASP A 399 80.28 75.00 -39.91
CA ASP A 399 81.71 75.25 -39.99
C ASP A 399 82.12 75.89 -41.34
N GLN A 400 81.60 75.39 -42.46
CA GLN A 400 81.96 75.88 -43.80
C GLN A 400 81.25 77.18 -44.18
N GLU A 401 79.92 77.24 -44.06
CA GLU A 401 79.13 78.34 -44.60
C GLU A 401 78.98 79.49 -43.60
N LYS A 402 78.84 79.19 -42.30
CA LYS A 402 78.70 80.24 -41.27
C LYS A 402 80.07 80.70 -40.76
N CYS A 403 80.85 79.81 -40.15
CA CYS A 403 82.11 80.15 -39.49
C CYS A 403 83.19 80.57 -40.50
N MET A 404 83.48 79.73 -41.49
CA MET A 404 84.49 80.05 -42.52
C MET A 404 84.01 81.17 -43.46
N GLY A 405 82.70 81.28 -43.72
CA GLY A 405 82.10 82.44 -44.39
C GLY A 405 82.41 83.76 -43.66
N MET A 406 82.18 83.84 -42.34
CA MET A 406 82.54 85.01 -41.52
C MET A 406 84.06 85.28 -41.50
N ARG A 407 84.90 84.24 -41.45
CA ARG A 407 86.36 84.40 -41.50
C ARG A 407 86.86 84.96 -42.83
N ARG A 408 86.17 84.70 -43.96
CA ARG A 408 86.52 85.28 -45.27
C ARG A 408 86.30 86.79 -45.35
N THR A 409 85.45 87.37 -44.49
CA THR A 409 85.20 88.82 -44.40
C THR A 409 86.10 89.56 -43.41
N PHE A 410 87.02 88.89 -42.72
CA PHE A 410 88.07 89.56 -41.93
C PHE A 410 89.11 90.20 -42.87
N PRO A 411 89.44 91.50 -42.74
CA PRO A 411 90.32 92.18 -43.68
C PRO A 411 91.79 91.73 -43.54
N THR A 412 92.26 90.95 -44.51
CA THR A 412 93.67 90.70 -44.79
C THR A 412 94.26 91.86 -45.59
N THR A 413 94.63 92.94 -44.90
CA THR A 413 95.70 93.85 -45.36
C THR A 413 96.45 94.43 -44.16
N PRO A 414 97.68 93.98 -43.86
CA PRO A 414 98.63 94.86 -43.22
C PRO A 414 99.00 95.93 -44.24
N ARG A 415 98.44 97.14 -44.08
CA ARG A 415 98.95 98.32 -44.78
C ARG A 415 100.25 98.75 -44.09
N LEU A 416 101.30 98.88 -44.91
CA LEU A 416 102.49 99.76 -44.76
C LEU A 416 103.55 99.21 -43.77
N VAL A 417 104.76 98.82 -44.17
CA VAL A 417 105.82 99.54 -44.90
C VAL A 417 105.95 101.00 -44.47
N GLY A 418 106.95 101.27 -43.64
CA GLY A 418 107.52 102.58 -43.36
C GLY A 418 108.87 102.42 -42.66
N TYR A 419 109.95 102.76 -43.36
CA TYR A 419 111.31 102.89 -42.84
C TYR A 419 111.37 103.86 -41.65
N ALA A 420 112.01 103.44 -40.55
CA ALA A 420 113.05 104.14 -39.78
C ALA A 420 113.54 103.22 -38.65
#